data_AF-A0A1M6WA70-F1
#
_entry.id   AF-A0A1M6WA70-F1
#
_cell.length_a   1.000
_cell.length_b   1.000
_cell.length_c   1.000
_cell.angle_alpha   90.00
_cell.angle_beta   90.00
_cell.angle_gamma   90.00
#
_symmetry.space_group_name_H-M   'P 1'
#
loop_
_entity.id
_entity.type
_entity.pdbx_description
1 polymer ?
#
loop_
_entity_poly.entity_id
_entity_poly.type
_entity_poly.pdbx_seq_one_letter_code
_entity_poly.pdbx_strand_id
1 'polypeptide(L)' 'MMQDEQNKRTDNRYRPIGELVRGLFFILFGLFAIFARQLGLGEFRLSPQWMTILGVVLCIYGLFRVINGARKLF' A
#
# COMPACT_ATOMS: atom_id res chain seq x y z
N MET A 1 -6.47 23.83 -28.07
CA MET A 1 -7.15 22.52 -28.03
C MET A 1 -6.21 21.31 -27.99
N MET A 2 -4.88 21.43 -28.21
CA MET A 2 -3.95 20.28 -28.13
C MET A 2 -3.42 19.95 -26.71
N GLN A 3 -3.57 20.84 -25.72
CA GLN A 3 -3.10 20.59 -24.35
C GLN A 3 -4.03 19.66 -23.54
N ASP A 4 -5.32 19.64 -23.84
CA ASP A 4 -6.31 18.86 -23.08
C ASP A 4 -6.18 17.34 -23.30
N GLU A 5 -5.76 16.91 -24.49
CA GLU A 5 -5.55 15.49 -24.79
C GLU A 5 -4.30 14.91 -24.12
N GLN A 6 -3.23 15.69 -24.00
CA GLN A 6 -1.99 15.28 -23.33
C GLN A 6 -2.20 15.12 -21.81
N ASN A 7 -3.00 16.00 -21.21
CA ASN A 7 -3.34 15.91 -19.79
C ASN A 7 -4.21 14.68 -19.47
N LYS A 8 -5.22 14.35 -20.31
CA LYS A 8 -6.04 13.14 -20.12
C LYS A 8 -5.25 11.85 -20.23
N ARG A 9 -4.26 11.78 -21.13
CA ARG A 9 -3.40 10.58 -21.27
C ARG A 9 -2.44 10.41 -20.09
N THR A 10 -2.02 11.52 -19.47
CA THR A 10 -1.15 11.50 -18.28
C THR A 10 -1.96 11.13 -17.02
N ASP A 11 -3.16 11.71 -16.85
CA ASP A 11 -4.07 11.41 -15.73
C ASP A 11 -4.49 9.94 -15.69
N ASN A 12 -4.85 9.36 -16.85
CA ASN A 12 -5.25 7.96 -16.93
C ASN A 12 -4.10 6.98 -16.58
N ARG A 13 -2.85 7.39 -16.80
CA ARG A 13 -1.66 6.59 -16.44
C ARG A 13 -1.22 6.81 -14.99
N TYR A 14 -1.43 8.00 -14.43
CA TYR A 14 -1.08 8.32 -13.04
C TYR A 14 -1.99 7.65 -12.01
N ARG A 15 -3.28 7.48 -12.35
CA ARG A 15 -4.28 6.88 -11.46
C ARG A 15 -3.92 5.47 -10.97
N PRO A 16 -3.52 4.52 -11.83
CA PRO A 16 -3.10 3.20 -11.38
C PRO A 16 -1.71 3.17 -10.73
N ILE A 17 -0.80 4.10 -11.08
CA ILE A 17 0.50 4.25 -10.38
C ILE A 17 0.26 4.66 -8.91
N GLY A 18 -0.70 5.56 -8.66
CA GLY A 18 -1.09 5.93 -7.30
C GLY A 18 -1.67 4.77 -6.48
N GLU A 19 -2.40 3.84 -7.12
CA GLU A 19 -2.90 2.63 -6.48
C GLU A 19 -1.75 1.67 -6.09
N LEU A 20 -0.77 1.48 -6.98
CA LEU A 20 0.44 0.69 -6.71
C LEU A 20 1.24 1.25 -5.53
N VAL A 21 1.57 2.55 -5.58
CA VAL A 21 2.39 3.19 -4.54
C VAL A 21 1.70 3.09 -3.19
N ARG A 22 0.40 3.37 -3.11
CA ARG A 22 -0.35 3.22 -1.86
C ARG A 22 -0.40 1.76 -1.40
N GLY A 23 -0.53 0.80 -2.31
CA GLY A 23 -0.47 -0.63 -2.00
C GLY A 23 0.87 -1.04 -1.40
N LEU A 24 1.98 -0.55 -1.96
CA LEU A 24 3.32 -0.78 -1.44
C LEU A 24 3.50 -0.18 -0.04
N PHE A 25 3.02 1.04 0.19
CA PHE A 25 3.02 1.63 1.54
C PHE A 25 2.24 0.77 2.55
N PHE A 26 1.06 0.26 2.17
CA PHE A 26 0.29 -0.64 3.05
C PHE A 26 1.05 -1.92 3.39
N ILE A 27 1.77 -2.52 2.43
CA ILE A 27 2.61 -3.69 2.68
C ILE A 27 3.75 -3.35 3.63
N LEU A 28 4.46 -2.24 3.39
CA LEU A 28 5.57 -1.80 4.25
C LEU A 28 5.11 -1.51 5.69
N PHE A 29 3.98 -0.83 5.86
CA PHE A 29 3.39 -0.60 7.18
C PHE A 29 2.89 -1.88 7.84
N GLY A 30 2.33 -2.81 7.07
CA GLY A 30 1.90 -4.12 7.60
C GLY A 30 3.08 -4.96 8.08
N LEU A 31 4.16 -5.01 7.30
CA LEU A 31 5.42 -5.65 7.69
C LEU A 31 6.01 -4.96 8.91
N PHE A 32 6.06 -3.62 8.92
CA PHE A 32 6.50 -2.87 10.08
C PHE A 32 5.68 -3.23 11.33
N ALA A 33 4.35 -3.29 11.25
CA ALA A 33 3.52 -3.67 12.39
C ALA A 33 3.79 -5.10 12.91
N ILE A 34 4.10 -6.04 12.02
CA ILE A 34 4.45 -7.42 12.39
C ILE A 34 5.84 -7.48 13.04
N PHE A 35 6.82 -6.80 12.45
CA PHE A 35 8.22 -6.87 12.86
C PHE A 35 8.62 -5.86 13.93
N ALA A 36 7.82 -4.82 14.20
CA ALA A 36 8.19 -3.77 15.16
C ALA A 36 8.41 -4.34 16.57
N ARG A 37 7.70 -5.42 16.93
CA ARG A 37 7.95 -6.14 18.18
C ARG A 37 9.28 -6.89 18.17
N GLN A 38 9.63 -7.57 17.07
CA GLN A 38 10.91 -8.28 16.93
C GLN A 38 12.11 -7.33 16.84
N LEU A 39 11.92 -6.16 16.27
CA LEU A 39 12.95 -5.13 16.14
C LEU A 39 13.14 -4.30 17.42
N GLY A 40 12.33 -4.53 18.46
CA GLY A 40 12.40 -3.77 19.71
C GLY A 40 12.05 -2.28 19.55
N LEU A 41 11.39 -1.91 18.45
CA LEU A 41 11.15 -0.51 18.05
C LEU A 41 9.88 0.09 18.67
N GLY A 42 9.20 -0.59 19.60
CA GLY A 42 8.09 0.03 20.31
C GLY A 42 7.40 -0.86 21.33
N GLU A 43 7.29 -0.33 22.56
CA GLU A 43 6.21 -0.69 23.48
C GLU A 43 4.93 -0.01 23.00
N PHE A 44 4.32 -0.57 21.96
CA PHE A 44 3.01 -0.09 21.53
C PHE A 44 1.98 -0.39 22.63
N ARG A 45 1.15 0.60 22.96
CA ARG A 45 0.07 0.44 23.96
C ARG A 45 -1.00 -0.58 23.53
N LEU A 46 -0.95 -1.04 22.28
CA LEU A 46 -1.84 -2.06 21.72
C LEU A 46 -1.30 -3.46 22.03
N SER A 47 -2.21 -4.38 22.39
CA SER A 47 -1.82 -5.77 22.63
C SER A 47 -1.14 -6.37 21.39
N PRO A 48 -0.05 -7.13 21.56
CA PRO A 48 0.73 -7.66 20.44
C PRO A 48 -0.09 -8.48 19.44
N GLN A 49 -1.11 -9.20 19.92
CA GLN A 49 -1.99 -9.98 19.06
C GLN A 49 -2.74 -9.09 18.06
N TRP A 50 -3.26 -7.95 18.52
CA TRP A 50 -3.94 -6.99 17.66
C TRP A 50 -2.99 -6.35 16.66
N MET A 51 -1.75 -6.05 17.06
CA MET A 51 -0.75 -5.47 16.16
C MET A 51 -0.38 -6.43 15.02
N THR A 52 -0.22 -7.71 15.34
CA THR A 52 0.00 -8.75 14.32
C THR A 52 -1.20 -8.91 13.39
N ILE A 53 -2.43 -8.95 13.93
CA ILE A 53 -3.65 -9.05 13.11
C ILE A 53 -3.74 -7.85 12.16
N LEU A 54 -3.57 -6.64 12.67
CA LEU A 54 -3.59 -5.42 11.86
C LEU A 54 -2.50 -5.44 10.80
N GLY A 55 -1.29 -5.86 11.15
CA GLY A 55 -0.18 -5.98 10.21
C GLY A 55 -0.45 -6.97 9.08
N VAL A 56 -1.01 -8.14 9.40
CA VAL A 56 -1.41 -9.15 8.42
C VAL A 56 -2.51 -8.60 7.51
N VAL A 57 -3.54 -7.95 8.07
CA VAL A 57 -4.63 -7.34 7.29
C VAL A 57 -4.10 -6.25 6.36
N LEU A 58 -3.21 -5.38 6.83
CA LEU A 58 -2.56 -4.34 6.03
C LEU A 58 -1.75 -4.94 4.89
N CYS A 59 -0.98 -6.01 5.14
CA CYS A 59 -0.24 -6.73 4.11
C CYS A 59 -1.17 -7.33 3.05
N ILE A 60 -2.25 -8.02 3.45
CA ILE A 60 -3.23 -8.61 2.52
C ILE A 60 -3.89 -7.53 1.67
N TYR A 61 -4.35 -6.45 2.29
CA TYR A 61 -4.99 -5.33 1.59
C TYR A 61 -4.02 -4.62 0.63
N GLY A 62 -2.79 -4.39 1.09
CA GLY A 62 -1.73 -3.81 0.28
C GLY A 62 -1.41 -4.66 -0.94
N LEU A 63 -1.31 -5.99 -0.76
CA LEU A 63 -1.08 -6.94 -1.85
C LEU A 63 -2.23 -6.94 -2.86
N PHE A 64 -3.48 -6.96 -2.38
CA PHE A 64 -4.67 -6.84 -3.23
C PHE A 64 -4.63 -5.56 -4.09
N ARG A 65 -4.24 -4.42 -3.50
CA ARG A 65 -4.08 -3.16 -4.24
C ARG A 65 -2.96 -3.20 -5.26
N VAL A 66 -1.82 -3.78 -4.91
CA VAL A 66 -0.68 -3.92 -5.83
C VAL A 66 -1.08 -4.77 -7.04
N ILE A 67 -1.74 -5.92 -6.81
CA ILE A 67 -2.20 -6.80 -7.90
C ILE A 67 -3.23 -6.09 -8.79
N ASN A 68 -4.19 -5.36 -8.21
CA ASN A 68 -5.16 -4.60 -8.99
C ASN A 68 -4.53 -3.43 -9.75
N GLY A 69 -3.58 -2.72 -9.15
CA GLY A 69 -2.84 -1.66 -9.81
C GLY A 69 -1.99 -2.19 -10.96
N ALA A 70 -1.32 -3.33 -10.75
CA ALA A 70 -0.51 -4.00 -11.77
C ALA A 70 -1.38 -4.49 -12.95
N ARG A 71 -2.53 -5.12 -12.67
CA ARG A 71 -3.52 -5.54 -13.68
C ARG A 71 -4.15 -4.40 -14.48
N LYS A 72 -4.11 -3.17 -13.98
CA LYS A 72 -4.56 -1.97 -14.72
C LYS A 72 -3.45 -1.33 -15.55
N LEU A 73 -2.19 -1.68 -15.29
CA LEU A 73 -1.01 -1.11 -15.95
C LEU A 73 -0.40 -2.03 -17.01
N PHE A 74 -0.48 -3.35 -16.81
CA PHE A 74 -0.10 -4.40 -17.75
C PHE A 74 -1.35 -5.08 -18.32
#